data_AF-I7ZUK8-F1
#
_entry.id   AF-I7ZUK8-F1
#
_cell.length_a   1.000
_cell.length_b   1.000
_cell.length_c   1.000
_cell.angle_alpha   90.00
_cell.angle_beta   90.00
_cell.angle_gamma   90.00
#
_symmetry.space_group_name_H-M   'P 1'
#
loop_
_entity.id
_entity.type
_entity.pdbx_description
1 polymer ?
#
loop_
_entity_poly.entity_id
_entity_poly.type
_entity_poly.pdbx_seq_one_letter_code
_entity_poly.pdbx_strand_id
1 'polypeptide(L)'
;MAFSHETTPGTDVYGPGTFIDKHVLPVPEDTRRVFEYLASKTPGFTQNKEVWDTVHFEGEPDPMIPGPIKAPVVAAALHAMCGVVGNELVELRDSRPAAEGSVTVNTDQAAIWLGSVATTHINGSDIPAIAISGKLNTLFDRDFEQGFGKGLASRATAIYQTKDPNVWYQLHGSLDANRVLKTMGIDTNVAFNTPSEYYDYIQKHVRQWSPDELEMHNVRHGLCGSICYKPESWRSTEMGKQLAKHPYVNYTHEAYAAPTPQQPLPKVPGDRRPLAGIKVLEMVRIIAGPTIGVTLAAFGADVIRVNCSKLPDLNVSCLTSLIEQT
;
A
#
# COMPACT_ATOMS: atom_id res chain seq x y z
N MET A 1 10.04 29.60 1.55
CA MET A 1 11.24 29.36 0.70
C MET A 1 11.25 27.88 0.36
N ALA A 2 11.41 27.50 -0.90
CA ALA A 2 11.53 26.07 -1.22
C ALA A 2 12.79 25.54 -0.54
N PHE A 3 12.66 24.58 0.36
CA PHE A 3 13.81 23.90 0.95
C PHE A 3 14.63 23.30 -0.19
N SER A 4 15.85 23.80 -0.41
CA SER A 4 16.79 23.19 -1.35
C SER A 4 17.22 21.85 -0.77
N HIS A 5 16.56 20.79 -1.21
CA HIS A 5 16.88 19.42 -0.79
C HIS A 5 18.01 18.89 -1.64
N GLU A 6 19.19 18.78 -1.03
CA GLU A 6 20.38 18.23 -1.66
C GLU A 6 20.55 16.76 -1.29
N THR A 7 20.85 15.94 -2.29
CA THR A 7 21.16 14.53 -2.10
C THR A 7 22.58 14.24 -2.56
N THR A 8 23.17 13.19 -1.99
CA THR A 8 24.44 12.62 -2.42
C THR A 8 24.22 11.16 -2.83
N PRO A 9 25.06 10.58 -3.71
CA PRO A 9 24.95 9.17 -4.07
C PRO A 9 25.05 8.27 -2.84
N GLY A 10 24.05 7.41 -2.63
CA GLY A 10 24.00 6.43 -1.53
C GLY A 10 24.67 5.09 -1.87
N THR A 11 25.52 5.07 -2.90
CA THR A 11 26.00 3.85 -3.56
C THR A 11 26.67 2.87 -2.60
N ASP A 12 27.45 3.38 -1.65
CA ASP A 12 28.20 2.56 -0.70
C ASP A 12 27.32 1.97 0.41
N VAL A 13 26.14 2.56 0.66
CA VAL A 13 25.23 2.15 1.74
C VAL A 13 24.08 1.30 1.23
N TYR A 14 23.39 1.77 0.19
CA TYR A 14 22.16 1.14 -0.33
C TYR A 14 22.30 0.63 -1.77
N GLY A 15 23.50 0.75 -2.35
CA GLY A 15 23.81 0.23 -3.68
C GLY A 15 23.59 1.23 -4.83
N PRO A 16 24.01 0.87 -6.06
CA PRO A 16 24.04 1.78 -7.20
C PRO A 16 22.69 2.39 -7.55
N GLY A 17 22.71 3.70 -7.83
CA GLY A 17 21.52 4.48 -8.18
C GLY A 17 20.66 4.90 -6.98
N THR A 18 21.07 4.62 -5.74
CA THR A 18 20.42 5.18 -4.56
C THR A 18 20.95 6.57 -4.24
N PHE A 19 20.17 7.34 -3.50
CA PHE A 19 20.52 8.68 -3.05
C PHE A 19 20.17 8.80 -1.56
N ILE A 20 21.01 9.51 -0.82
CA ILE A 20 20.80 9.86 0.58
C ILE A 20 20.80 11.37 0.73
N ASP A 21 20.10 11.85 1.74
CA ASP A 21 20.06 13.27 2.04
C ASP A 21 21.46 13.75 2.47
N LYS A 22 21.92 14.86 1.91
CA LYS A 22 23.15 15.51 2.39
C LYS A 22 22.95 16.12 3.77
N HIS A 23 21.75 16.64 4.01
CA HIS A 23 21.30 17.18 5.29
C HIS A 23 20.00 16.48 5.67
N VAL A 24 20.08 15.61 6.67
CA VAL A 24 18.91 14.89 7.18
C VAL A 24 18.02 15.90 7.91
N LEU A 25 16.78 16.03 7.45
CA LEU A 25 15.76 16.86 8.08
C LEU A 25 14.98 16.01 9.11
N PRO A 26 14.48 16.63 10.20
CA PRO A 26 13.48 15.99 11.04
C PRO A 26 12.28 15.48 10.22
N VAL A 27 11.75 14.31 10.57
CA VAL A 27 10.66 13.66 9.81
C VAL A 27 9.46 14.59 9.56
N PRO A 28 8.94 15.37 10.53
CA PRO A 28 7.84 16.31 10.27
C PRO A 28 8.20 17.40 9.24
N GLU A 29 9.42 17.94 9.30
CA GLU A 29 9.90 18.97 8.37
C GLU A 29 10.07 18.39 6.95
N ASP A 30 10.65 17.19 6.84
CA ASP A 30 10.80 16.51 5.56
C ASP A 30 9.44 16.13 4.96
N THR A 31 8.48 15.77 5.81
CA THR A 31 7.10 15.46 5.41
C THR A 31 6.43 16.69 4.81
N ARG A 32 6.58 17.88 5.42
CA ARG A 32 6.09 19.14 4.84
C ARG A 32 6.66 19.37 3.44
N ARG A 33 7.97 19.17 3.26
CA ARG A 33 8.63 19.32 1.96
C ARG A 33 8.09 18.33 0.92
N VAL A 34 7.93 17.06 1.30
CA VAL A 34 7.40 16.01 0.41
C VAL A 34 5.94 16.27 0.06
N PHE A 35 5.12 16.70 1.03
CA PHE A 35 3.74 17.11 0.81
C PHE A 35 3.63 18.21 -0.25
N GLU A 36 4.39 19.30 -0.11
CA GLU A 36 4.36 20.39 -1.10
C GLU A 36 4.84 19.94 -2.48
N TYR A 37 5.85 19.06 -2.54
CA TYR A 37 6.30 18.47 -3.80
C TYR A 37 5.19 17.65 -4.47
N LEU A 38 4.57 16.71 -3.74
CA LEU A 38 3.49 15.86 -4.24
C LEU A 38 2.28 16.70 -4.67
N ALA A 39 1.84 17.64 -3.83
CA ALA A 39 0.73 18.55 -4.11
C ALA A 39 0.96 19.38 -5.38
N SER A 40 2.19 19.90 -5.58
CA SER A 40 2.53 20.70 -6.77
C SER A 40 2.58 19.91 -8.08
N LYS A 41 2.73 18.58 -8.01
CA LYS A 41 2.86 17.69 -9.16
C LYS A 41 1.59 16.90 -9.45
N THR A 42 0.68 16.81 -8.50
CA THR A 42 -0.55 16.03 -8.63
C THR A 42 -1.58 16.81 -9.48
N PRO A 43 -2.01 16.29 -10.63
CA PRO A 43 -3.00 16.96 -11.46
C PRO A 43 -4.32 17.07 -10.71
N GLY A 44 -5.01 18.22 -10.81
CA GLY A 44 -6.31 18.44 -10.19
C GLY A 44 -6.29 18.68 -8.67
N PHE A 45 -5.15 18.49 -7.99
CA PHE A 45 -5.01 18.86 -6.59
C PHE A 45 -4.87 20.39 -6.44
N THR A 46 -5.49 20.96 -5.39
CA THR A 46 -5.47 22.41 -5.17
C THR A 46 -4.06 22.96 -5.09
N GLN A 47 -3.83 24.07 -5.80
CA GLN A 47 -2.57 24.82 -5.77
C GLN A 47 -2.64 26.04 -4.83
N ASN A 48 -3.73 26.16 -4.06
CA ASN A 48 -3.89 27.24 -3.10
C ASN A 48 -2.98 27.05 -1.88
N LYS A 49 -1.97 27.92 -1.75
CA LYS A 49 -1.00 27.88 -0.65
C LYS A 49 -1.64 28.15 0.72
N GLU A 50 -2.70 28.95 0.79
CA GLU A 50 -3.40 29.21 2.05
C GLU A 50 -3.99 27.92 2.64
N VAL A 51 -4.48 27.01 1.78
CA VAL A 51 -4.98 25.69 2.19
C VAL A 51 -3.82 24.80 2.61
N TRP A 52 -2.68 24.84 1.92
CA TRP A 52 -1.49 24.05 2.27
C TRP A 52 -0.90 24.48 3.62
N ASP A 53 -1.05 25.76 3.99
CA ASP A 53 -0.58 26.30 5.26
C ASP A 53 -1.44 25.87 6.46
N THR A 54 -2.63 25.32 6.23
CA THR A 54 -3.46 24.68 7.27
C THR A 54 -2.95 23.29 7.69
N VAL A 55 -1.95 22.74 6.97
CA VAL A 55 -1.40 21.41 7.21
C VAL A 55 -0.22 21.49 8.18
N HIS A 56 -0.32 20.75 9.27
CA HIS A 56 0.68 20.65 10.33
C HIS A 56 1.14 19.20 10.49
N PHE A 57 2.44 19.01 10.65
CA PHE A 57 3.06 17.71 10.89
C PHE A 57 3.68 17.70 12.29
N GLU A 58 3.43 16.64 13.04
CA GLU A 58 3.97 16.40 14.38
C GLU A 58 4.52 14.97 14.48
N GLY A 59 5.37 14.71 15.47
CA GLY A 59 6.01 13.40 15.69
C GLY A 59 7.47 13.54 16.08
N GLU A 60 8.12 12.41 16.33
CA GLU A 60 9.55 12.36 16.62
C GLU A 60 10.40 12.81 15.41
N PRO A 61 11.60 13.39 15.64
CA PRO A 61 12.46 13.86 14.57
C PRO A 61 13.07 12.71 13.74
N ASP A 62 13.17 11.51 14.30
CA ASP A 62 13.74 10.32 13.67
C ASP A 62 12.64 9.39 13.13
N PRO A 63 12.89 8.63 12.05
CA PRO A 63 11.89 7.73 11.49
C PRO A 63 11.59 6.56 12.42
N MET A 64 10.33 6.42 12.83
CA MET A 64 9.82 5.30 13.62
C MET A 64 10.09 3.93 12.98
N ILE A 65 10.01 3.83 11.65
CA ILE A 65 10.34 2.63 10.89
C ILE A 65 11.56 2.92 10.01
N PRO A 66 12.75 2.38 10.35
CA PRO A 66 13.94 2.60 9.56
C PRO A 66 13.86 1.82 8.25
N GLY A 67 14.33 2.43 7.16
CA GLY A 67 14.37 1.77 5.86
C GLY A 67 15.18 2.57 4.84
N PRO A 68 15.53 1.95 3.70
CA PRO A 68 16.29 2.61 2.63
C PRO A 68 15.45 3.60 1.82
N ILE A 69 14.15 3.73 2.13
CA ILE A 69 13.20 4.61 1.45
C ILE A 69 12.40 5.41 2.49
N LYS A 70 11.97 6.61 2.10
CA LYS A 70 11.19 7.54 2.94
C LYS A 70 9.70 7.15 3.04
N ALA A 71 9.41 5.87 3.29
CA ALA A 71 8.03 5.37 3.31
C ALA A 71 7.15 6.08 4.37
N PRO A 72 7.58 6.29 5.63
CA PRO A 72 6.81 7.05 6.62
C PRO A 72 6.48 8.48 6.19
N VAL A 73 7.49 9.19 5.67
CA VAL A 73 7.37 10.58 5.20
C VAL A 73 6.36 10.67 4.04
N VAL A 74 6.45 9.77 3.06
CA VAL A 74 5.52 9.73 1.93
C VAL A 74 4.11 9.37 2.39
N ALA A 75 3.95 8.40 3.30
CA ALA A 75 2.65 8.03 3.85
C ALA A 75 1.98 9.22 4.56
N ALA A 76 2.70 9.91 5.45
CA ALA A 76 2.21 11.08 6.16
C ALA A 76 1.83 12.23 5.21
N ALA A 77 2.63 12.48 4.17
CA ALA A 77 2.32 13.47 3.16
C ALA A 77 1.04 13.14 2.37
N LEU A 78 0.82 11.87 2.02
CA LEU A 78 -0.41 11.43 1.36
C LEU A 78 -1.64 11.53 2.29
N HIS A 79 -1.50 11.23 3.58
CA HIS A 79 -2.56 11.46 4.57
C HIS A 79 -2.92 12.95 4.68
N ALA A 80 -1.93 13.85 4.64
CA ALA A 80 -2.19 15.28 4.60
C ALA A 80 -2.97 15.70 3.35
N MET A 81 -2.62 15.15 2.18
CA MET A 81 -3.38 15.38 0.95
C MET A 81 -4.84 14.92 1.09
N CYS A 82 -5.10 13.76 1.71
CA CYS A 82 -6.46 13.32 2.02
C CYS A 82 -7.20 14.30 2.96
N GLY A 83 -6.51 14.85 3.96
CA GLY A 83 -7.08 15.86 4.87
C GLY A 83 -7.46 17.16 4.15
N VAL A 84 -6.62 17.61 3.21
CA VAL A 84 -6.93 18.78 2.35
C VAL A 84 -8.18 18.53 1.51
N VAL A 85 -8.27 17.38 0.85
CA VAL A 85 -9.48 16.99 0.08
C VAL A 85 -10.70 16.91 1.02
N GLY A 86 -10.52 16.43 2.25
CA GLY A 86 -11.56 16.46 3.29
C GLY A 86 -12.08 17.87 3.57
N ASN A 87 -11.20 18.86 3.70
CA ASN A 87 -11.59 20.26 3.90
C ASN A 87 -12.29 20.84 2.66
N GLU A 88 -11.86 20.50 1.44
CA GLU A 88 -12.54 20.91 0.20
C GLU A 88 -13.95 20.33 0.10
N LEU A 89 -14.15 19.08 0.54
CA LEU A 89 -15.49 18.48 0.62
C LEU A 89 -16.38 19.21 1.64
N VAL A 90 -15.83 19.61 2.79
CA VAL A 90 -16.55 20.44 3.76
C VAL A 90 -16.86 21.82 3.19
N GLU A 91 -15.98 22.42 2.40
CA GLU A 91 -16.26 23.68 1.71
C GLU A 91 -17.42 23.53 0.72
N LEU A 92 -17.42 22.48 -0.09
CA LEU A 92 -18.51 22.18 -1.01
C LEU A 92 -19.85 21.94 -0.29
N ARG A 93 -19.82 21.27 0.87
CA ARG A 93 -21.02 20.98 1.65
C ARG A 93 -21.53 22.20 2.41
N ASP A 94 -20.65 22.90 3.11
CA ASP A 94 -20.99 23.88 4.15
C ASP A 94 -20.73 25.33 3.74
N SER A 95 -20.15 25.55 2.56
CA SER A 95 -19.71 26.87 2.08
C SER A 95 -18.72 27.56 3.01
N ARG A 96 -18.02 26.76 3.83
CA ARG A 96 -16.94 27.23 4.70
C ARG A 96 -15.61 27.06 3.96
N PRO A 97 -14.82 28.12 3.74
CA PRO A 97 -13.57 28.01 3.00
C PRO A 97 -12.63 26.94 3.56
N ALA A 98 -12.03 26.13 2.69
CA ALA A 98 -11.10 25.08 3.11
C ALA A 98 -9.89 25.62 3.90
N ALA A 99 -9.50 26.88 3.64
CA ALA A 99 -8.44 27.58 4.37
C ALA A 99 -8.78 27.91 5.84
N GLU A 100 -10.05 27.79 6.25
CA GLU A 100 -10.44 27.88 7.67
C GLU A 100 -10.41 26.52 8.40
N GLY A 101 -10.14 25.44 7.66
CA GLY A 101 -9.91 24.11 8.22
C GLY A 101 -8.52 23.98 8.83
N SER A 102 -8.22 22.81 9.39
CA SER A 102 -6.88 22.44 9.82
C SER A 102 -6.68 20.94 9.63
N VAL A 103 -5.47 20.55 9.25
CA VAL A 103 -5.08 19.15 9.06
C VAL A 103 -3.82 18.91 9.89
N THR A 104 -3.92 18.07 10.92
CA THR A 104 -2.76 17.63 11.69
C THR A 104 -2.47 16.17 11.38
N VAL A 105 -1.25 15.87 10.97
CA VAL A 105 -0.79 14.50 10.71
C VAL A 105 0.37 14.17 11.65
N ASN A 106 0.16 13.16 12.47
CA ASN A 106 1.22 12.57 13.27
C ASN A 106 2.04 11.59 12.41
N THR A 107 3.32 11.88 12.20
CA THR A 107 4.19 11.11 11.29
C THR A 107 4.51 9.72 11.82
N ASP A 108 4.54 9.53 13.14
CA ASP A 108 4.79 8.23 13.76
C ASP A 108 3.59 7.31 13.59
N GLN A 109 2.38 7.83 13.78
CA GLN A 109 1.15 7.09 13.53
C GLN A 109 0.99 6.76 12.05
N ALA A 110 1.33 7.68 11.15
CA ALA A 110 1.34 7.42 9.71
C ALA A 110 2.36 6.33 9.32
N ALA A 111 3.50 6.26 10.02
CA ALA A 111 4.47 5.18 9.84
C ALA A 111 3.88 3.83 10.28
N ILE A 112 3.31 3.77 11.48
CA ILE A 112 2.69 2.56 12.04
C ILE A 112 1.52 2.10 11.18
N TRP A 113 0.77 3.03 10.57
CA TRP A 113 -0.35 2.73 9.68
C TRP A 113 0.03 1.82 8.52
N LEU A 114 1.27 1.92 7.99
CA LEU A 114 1.78 1.01 6.94
C LEU A 114 1.80 -0.45 7.37
N GLY A 115 1.89 -0.71 8.68
CA GLY A 115 1.84 -2.04 9.30
C GLY A 115 0.53 -2.34 10.04
N SER A 116 -0.52 -1.52 9.87
CA SER A 116 -1.75 -1.59 10.68
C SER A 116 -2.46 -2.95 10.67
N VAL A 117 -2.30 -3.72 9.58
CA VAL A 117 -2.79 -5.11 9.49
C VAL A 117 -2.24 -6.00 10.60
N ALA A 118 -1.01 -5.76 11.04
CA ALA A 118 -0.37 -6.52 12.11
C ALA A 118 -0.69 -5.98 13.52
N THR A 119 -1.20 -4.75 13.65
CA THR A 119 -1.45 -4.08 14.94
C THR A 119 -2.94 -4.07 15.34
N THR A 120 -3.77 -4.85 14.64
CA THR A 120 -5.20 -4.94 14.92
C THR A 120 -5.45 -5.66 16.25
N HIS A 121 -6.46 -5.20 16.99
CA HIS A 121 -6.90 -5.83 18.23
C HIS A 121 -8.36 -6.26 18.10
N ILE A 122 -8.68 -7.43 18.64
CA ILE A 122 -10.03 -7.97 18.69
C ILE A 122 -10.33 -8.32 20.15
N ASN A 123 -11.38 -7.72 20.71
CA ASN A 123 -11.79 -7.93 22.10
C ASN A 123 -10.62 -7.78 23.11
N GLY A 124 -9.75 -6.79 22.87
CA GLY A 124 -8.58 -6.51 23.71
C GLY A 124 -7.37 -7.42 23.52
N SER A 125 -7.40 -8.36 22.56
CA SER A 125 -6.26 -9.22 22.21
C SER A 125 -5.69 -8.84 20.84
N ASP A 126 -4.37 -8.76 20.71
CA ASP A 126 -3.71 -8.52 19.43
C ASP A 126 -3.75 -9.78 18.51
N ILE A 127 -3.64 -9.56 17.19
CA ILE A 127 -3.65 -10.66 16.21
C ILE A 127 -2.56 -11.70 16.46
N PRO A 128 -1.30 -11.34 16.76
CA PRO A 128 -0.26 -12.32 17.10
C PRO A 128 -0.64 -13.26 18.26
N ALA A 129 -1.19 -12.74 19.36
CA ALA A 129 -1.62 -13.53 20.50
C ALA A 129 -2.77 -14.47 20.13
N ILE A 130 -3.73 -13.99 19.34
CA ILE A 130 -4.84 -14.81 18.83
C ILE A 130 -4.31 -15.92 17.90
N ALA A 131 -3.34 -15.60 17.03
CA ALA A 131 -2.70 -16.57 16.14
C ALA A 131 -1.94 -17.66 16.92
N ILE A 132 -1.13 -17.28 17.91
CA ILE A 132 -0.40 -18.21 18.78
C ILE A 132 -1.35 -19.12 19.55
N SER A 133 -2.52 -18.61 19.96
CA SER A 133 -3.55 -19.40 20.63
C SER A 133 -4.27 -20.41 19.71
N GLY A 134 -4.00 -20.39 18.40
CA GLY A 134 -4.64 -21.25 17.40
C GLY A 134 -6.07 -20.84 17.05
N LYS A 135 -6.54 -19.69 17.57
CA LYS A 135 -7.93 -19.23 17.43
C LYS A 135 -8.17 -18.28 16.27
N LEU A 136 -7.14 -17.84 15.54
CA LEU A 136 -7.29 -16.89 14.45
C LEU A 136 -8.33 -17.34 13.40
N ASN A 137 -8.33 -18.62 13.03
CA ASN A 137 -9.29 -19.16 12.06
C ASN A 137 -10.73 -19.21 12.60
N THR A 138 -10.92 -19.18 13.93
CA THR A 138 -12.25 -19.18 14.55
C THR A 138 -12.93 -17.82 14.52
N LEU A 139 -12.20 -16.76 14.16
CA LEU A 139 -12.76 -15.43 13.96
C LEU A 139 -13.52 -15.31 12.63
N PHE A 140 -13.42 -16.32 11.76
CA PHE A 140 -14.03 -16.31 10.43
C PHE A 140 -14.88 -17.56 10.26
N ASP A 141 -16.16 -17.37 9.94
CA ASP A 141 -17.07 -18.48 9.62
C ASP A 141 -16.64 -19.27 8.37
N ARG A 142 -15.76 -18.68 7.55
CA ARG A 142 -15.27 -19.25 6.30
C ARG A 142 -13.77 -19.04 6.14
N ASP A 143 -13.08 -20.05 5.63
CA ASP A 143 -11.69 -19.95 5.20
C ASP A 143 -11.61 -19.32 3.80
N PHE A 144 -11.33 -18.01 3.73
CA PHE A 144 -11.07 -17.33 2.44
C PHE A 144 -9.63 -17.50 1.96
N GLU A 145 -8.70 -17.90 2.84
CA GLU A 145 -7.28 -18.01 2.55
C GLU A 145 -6.93 -19.31 1.81
N GLN A 146 -7.73 -20.37 1.97
CA GLN A 146 -7.60 -21.64 1.23
C GLN A 146 -6.17 -22.22 1.26
N GLY A 147 -5.50 -22.12 2.41
CA GLY A 147 -4.13 -22.61 2.60
C GLY A 147 -3.02 -21.62 2.21
N PHE A 148 -3.37 -20.35 1.94
CA PHE A 148 -2.39 -19.26 1.82
C PHE A 148 -1.40 -19.29 2.99
N GLY A 149 -0.12 -19.08 2.69
CA GLY A 149 0.93 -19.03 3.70
C GLY A 149 1.27 -20.36 4.40
N LYS A 150 0.69 -21.50 4.00
CA LYS A 150 0.97 -22.81 4.61
C LYS A 150 1.85 -23.69 3.72
N GLY A 151 2.75 -24.47 4.33
CA GLY A 151 3.63 -25.40 3.62
C GLY A 151 4.38 -24.71 2.48
N LEU A 152 4.29 -25.26 1.27
CA LEU A 152 4.92 -24.69 0.06
C LEU A 152 4.41 -23.28 -0.28
N ALA A 153 3.13 -22.98 -0.02
CA ALA A 153 2.55 -21.67 -0.27
C ALA A 153 3.19 -20.57 0.59
N SER A 154 3.75 -20.92 1.77
CA SER A 154 4.49 -19.98 2.63
C SER A 154 5.76 -19.43 1.98
N ARG A 155 6.26 -20.11 0.95
CA ARG A 155 7.47 -19.74 0.20
C ARG A 155 7.21 -19.49 -1.28
N ALA A 156 5.96 -19.59 -1.74
CA ALA A 156 5.62 -19.30 -3.13
C ALA A 156 5.70 -17.80 -3.47
N THR A 157 5.62 -16.91 -2.47
CA THR A 157 5.90 -15.48 -2.62
C THR A 157 7.20 -15.13 -1.89
N ALA A 158 8.33 -15.23 -2.60
CA ALA A 158 9.67 -14.98 -2.05
C ALA A 158 10.67 -14.63 -3.15
N ILE A 159 11.85 -14.15 -2.75
CA ILE A 159 12.94 -13.80 -3.65
C ILE A 159 13.85 -15.02 -3.83
N TYR A 160 14.12 -15.40 -5.08
CA TYR A 160 14.93 -16.55 -5.45
C TYR A 160 16.01 -16.17 -6.43
N GLN A 161 17.19 -16.78 -6.32
CA GLN A 161 18.24 -16.62 -7.32
C GLN A 161 17.82 -17.32 -8.62
N THR A 162 18.07 -16.69 -9.76
CA THR A 162 17.79 -17.29 -11.07
C THR A 162 18.97 -18.13 -11.56
N LYS A 163 18.91 -18.62 -12.80
CA LYS A 163 20.03 -19.25 -13.49
C LYS A 163 21.23 -18.31 -13.67
N ASP A 164 20.99 -17.01 -13.78
CA ASP A 164 22.06 -16.02 -13.67
C ASP A 164 22.34 -15.78 -12.16
N PRO A 165 23.55 -16.09 -11.68
CA PRO A 165 23.87 -15.95 -10.26
C PRO A 165 23.82 -14.50 -9.75
N ASN A 166 23.84 -13.50 -10.63
CA ASN A 166 23.78 -12.10 -10.25
C ASN A 166 22.35 -11.52 -10.28
N VAL A 167 21.37 -12.30 -10.71
CA VAL A 167 19.98 -11.86 -10.85
C VAL A 167 19.06 -12.66 -9.93
N TRP A 168 18.28 -11.93 -9.16
CA TRP A 168 17.25 -12.46 -8.28
C TRP A 168 15.87 -12.14 -8.84
N TYR A 169 14.91 -12.98 -8.51
CA TYR A 169 13.54 -12.90 -8.99
C TYR A 169 12.57 -12.97 -7.82
N GLN A 170 11.66 -11.99 -7.72
CA GLN A 170 10.53 -12.03 -6.80
C GLN A 170 9.45 -12.91 -7.42
N LEU A 171 9.39 -14.18 -6.99
CA LEU A 171 8.27 -15.05 -7.30
C LEU A 171 7.04 -14.58 -6.52
N HIS A 172 5.86 -14.66 -7.13
CA HIS A 172 4.60 -14.35 -6.48
C HIS A 172 3.63 -15.52 -6.62
N GLY A 173 3.31 -16.18 -5.50
CA GLY A 173 2.43 -17.34 -5.45
C GLY A 173 0.96 -17.03 -5.74
N SER A 174 0.62 -15.75 -5.88
CA SER A 174 -0.77 -15.29 -5.98
C SER A 174 -1.57 -15.80 -4.76
N LEU A 175 -2.89 -15.91 -4.88
CA LEU A 175 -3.72 -16.57 -3.87
C LEU A 175 -3.90 -18.08 -4.15
N ASP A 176 -3.13 -18.63 -5.10
CA ASP A 176 -3.13 -20.04 -5.47
C ASP A 176 -1.70 -20.47 -5.85
N ALA A 177 -0.88 -20.65 -4.80
CA ALA A 177 0.52 -21.02 -4.94
C ALA A 177 0.71 -22.33 -5.70
N ASN A 178 -0.20 -23.29 -5.51
CA ASN A 178 -0.10 -24.59 -6.15
C ASN A 178 -0.26 -24.47 -7.67
N ARG A 179 -1.22 -23.66 -8.13
CA ARG A 179 -1.38 -23.39 -9.56
C ARG A 179 -0.13 -22.74 -10.15
N VAL A 180 0.43 -21.73 -9.48
CA VAL A 180 1.68 -21.06 -9.91
C VAL A 180 2.80 -22.09 -10.06
N LEU A 181 3.10 -22.84 -9.00
CA LEU A 181 4.23 -23.77 -8.98
C LEU A 181 4.06 -24.92 -9.97
N LYS A 182 2.84 -25.44 -10.17
CA LYS A 182 2.55 -26.46 -11.19
C LYS A 182 2.83 -25.98 -12.61
N THR A 183 2.54 -24.72 -12.93
CA THR A 183 2.87 -24.17 -14.27
C THR A 183 4.37 -24.11 -14.53
N MET A 184 5.19 -24.10 -13.47
CA MET A 184 6.65 -24.16 -13.55
C MET A 184 7.19 -25.59 -13.50
N GLY A 185 6.31 -26.61 -13.49
CA GLY A 185 6.69 -28.02 -13.38
C GLY A 185 7.14 -28.44 -11.99
N ILE A 186 6.87 -27.65 -10.96
CA ILE A 186 7.25 -27.95 -9.57
C ILE A 186 6.17 -28.82 -8.96
N ASP A 187 6.54 -30.00 -8.44
CA ASP A 187 5.61 -30.85 -7.71
C ASP A 187 5.22 -30.18 -6.39
N THR A 188 3.91 -30.04 -6.17
CA THR A 188 3.32 -29.39 -5.00
C THR A 188 2.91 -30.39 -3.93
N ASN A 189 2.96 -31.69 -4.20
CA ASN A 189 2.59 -32.75 -3.26
C ASN A 189 3.80 -33.17 -2.40
N VAL A 190 4.47 -32.17 -1.81
CA VAL A 190 5.66 -32.36 -0.98
C VAL A 190 5.44 -31.74 0.39
N ALA A 191 5.97 -32.40 1.42
CA ALA A 191 5.91 -31.92 2.79
C ALA A 191 7.32 -31.90 3.38
N PHE A 192 7.69 -30.75 3.93
CA PHE A 192 8.92 -30.54 4.67
C PHE A 192 8.63 -30.03 6.08
N ASN A 193 9.61 -30.14 6.98
CA ASN A 193 9.44 -29.84 8.39
C ASN A 193 9.66 -28.36 8.70
N THR A 194 10.45 -27.66 7.88
CA THR A 194 10.86 -26.28 8.13
C THR A 194 10.56 -25.36 6.93
N PRO A 195 10.28 -24.06 7.17
CA PRO A 195 10.12 -23.08 6.09
C PRO A 195 11.36 -22.92 5.19
N SER A 196 12.55 -23.26 5.68
CA SER A 196 13.79 -23.20 4.90
C SER A 196 13.87 -24.33 3.88
N GLU A 197 13.44 -25.55 4.25
CA GLU A 197 13.39 -26.68 3.30
C GLU A 197 12.42 -26.42 2.14
N TYR A 198 11.26 -25.80 2.41
CA TYR A 198 10.35 -25.35 1.35
C TYR A 198 11.00 -24.31 0.43
N TYR A 199 11.76 -23.37 1.00
CA TYR A 199 12.48 -22.35 0.24
C TYR A 199 13.54 -23.01 -0.66
N ASP A 200 14.38 -23.88 -0.10
CA ASP A 200 15.44 -24.58 -0.84
C ASP A 200 14.88 -25.44 -1.97
N TYR A 201 13.73 -26.09 -1.74
CA TYR A 201 13.04 -26.86 -2.75
C TYR A 201 12.57 -25.99 -3.93
N ILE A 202 11.93 -24.85 -3.68
CA ILE A 202 11.53 -23.91 -4.75
C ILE A 202 12.76 -23.31 -5.42
N GLN A 203 13.75 -22.88 -4.64
CA GLN A 203 15.01 -22.30 -5.12
C GLN A 203 15.74 -23.23 -6.11
N LYS A 204 15.74 -24.55 -5.85
CA LYS A 204 16.33 -25.55 -6.76
C LYS A 204 15.69 -25.53 -8.15
N HIS A 205 14.39 -25.31 -8.23
CA HIS A 205 13.67 -25.25 -9.50
C HIS A 205 13.83 -23.88 -10.17
N VAL A 206 13.67 -22.79 -9.42
CA VAL A 206 13.79 -21.42 -9.98
C VAL A 206 15.19 -21.14 -10.53
N ARG A 207 16.26 -21.68 -9.91
CA ARG A 207 17.64 -21.58 -10.41
C ARG A 207 17.87 -22.19 -11.81
N GLN A 208 16.93 -22.98 -12.33
CA GLN A 208 17.05 -23.56 -13.67
C GLN A 208 16.59 -22.59 -14.77
N TRP A 209 15.88 -21.52 -14.40
CA TRP A 209 15.29 -20.56 -15.32
C TRP A 209 16.10 -19.28 -15.38
N SER A 210 16.33 -18.77 -16.59
CA SER A 210 16.85 -17.41 -16.77
C SER A 210 15.79 -16.36 -16.37
N PRO A 211 16.21 -15.13 -16.02
CA PRO A 211 15.27 -14.06 -15.68
C PRO A 211 14.20 -13.80 -16.76
N ASP A 212 14.61 -13.77 -18.03
CA ASP A 212 13.69 -13.52 -19.16
C ASP A 212 12.70 -14.67 -19.39
N GLU A 213 13.13 -15.91 -19.16
CA GLU A 213 12.24 -17.08 -19.21
C GLU A 213 11.16 -17.02 -18.12
N LEU A 214 11.50 -16.55 -16.91
CA LEU A 214 10.55 -16.36 -15.81
C LEU A 214 9.54 -15.25 -16.12
N GLU A 215 10.00 -14.10 -16.63
CA GLU A 215 9.10 -13.01 -17.08
C GLU A 215 8.14 -13.49 -18.17
N MET A 216 8.67 -14.14 -19.21
CA MET A 216 7.86 -14.64 -20.33
C MET A 216 6.89 -15.74 -19.90
N HIS A 217 7.29 -16.60 -18.96
CA HIS A 217 6.41 -17.61 -18.35
C HIS A 217 5.23 -16.95 -17.64
N ASN A 218 5.51 -15.95 -16.80
CA ASN A 218 4.46 -15.21 -16.09
C ASN A 218 3.48 -14.53 -17.06
N VAL A 219 3.99 -13.88 -18.12
CA VAL A 219 3.14 -13.27 -19.16
C VAL A 219 2.25 -14.32 -19.84
N ARG A 220 2.80 -15.48 -20.21
CA ARG A 220 2.04 -16.54 -20.90
C ARG A 220 0.96 -17.18 -20.04
N HIS A 221 1.19 -17.26 -18.73
CA HIS A 221 0.28 -17.91 -17.80
C HIS A 221 -0.62 -16.92 -17.03
N GLY A 222 -0.48 -15.61 -17.26
CA GLY A 222 -1.23 -14.57 -16.54
C GLY A 222 -0.88 -14.53 -15.06
N LEU A 223 0.41 -14.72 -14.72
CA LEU A 223 0.94 -14.76 -13.36
C LEU A 223 1.74 -13.49 -13.04
N CYS A 224 2.04 -13.31 -11.76
CA CYS A 224 2.82 -12.18 -11.27
C CYS A 224 4.23 -12.64 -10.86
N GLY A 225 5.19 -11.76 -11.05
CA GLY A 225 6.57 -11.90 -10.63
C GLY A 225 7.38 -10.76 -11.24
N SER A 226 8.59 -10.53 -10.72
CA SER A 226 9.46 -9.51 -11.28
C SER A 226 10.92 -9.78 -10.98
N ILE A 227 11.79 -9.40 -11.90
CA ILE A 227 13.24 -9.31 -11.66
C ILE A 227 13.51 -8.28 -10.55
N CYS A 228 14.34 -8.65 -9.58
CA CYS A 228 14.81 -7.73 -8.54
C CYS A 228 15.91 -6.81 -9.10
N TYR A 229 15.52 -5.63 -9.57
CA TYR A 229 16.45 -4.65 -10.11
C TYR A 229 17.19 -3.88 -9.03
N LYS A 230 18.47 -3.57 -9.31
CA LYS A 230 19.15 -2.45 -8.65
C LYS A 230 18.49 -1.13 -9.06
N PRO A 231 18.44 -0.10 -8.20
CA PRO A 231 17.78 1.16 -8.53
C PRO A 231 18.29 1.83 -9.82
N GLU A 232 19.60 1.81 -10.06
CA GLU A 232 20.19 2.30 -11.32
C GLU A 232 19.68 1.50 -12.54
N SER A 233 19.74 0.16 -12.45
CA SER A 233 19.29 -0.72 -13.51
C SER A 233 17.80 -0.56 -13.79
N TRP A 234 16.96 -0.43 -12.76
CA TRP A 234 15.53 -0.14 -12.90
C TRP A 234 15.28 1.13 -13.72
N ARG A 235 15.97 2.24 -13.41
CA ARG A 235 15.83 3.50 -14.16
C ARG A 235 16.29 3.40 -15.61
N SER A 236 17.15 2.44 -15.94
CA SER A 236 17.57 2.21 -17.32
C SER A 236 16.54 1.45 -18.15
N THR A 237 15.62 0.71 -17.51
CA THR A 237 14.55 -0.03 -18.19
C THR A 237 13.56 0.93 -18.86
N GLU A 238 12.86 0.45 -19.88
CA GLU A 238 11.80 1.23 -20.52
C GLU A 238 10.65 1.52 -19.54
N MET A 239 10.30 0.55 -18.68
CA MET A 239 9.27 0.71 -17.65
C MET A 239 9.63 1.83 -16.66
N GLY A 240 10.87 1.82 -16.16
CA GLY A 240 11.37 2.85 -15.25
C GLY A 240 11.40 4.23 -15.90
N LYS A 241 11.83 4.33 -17.16
CA LYS A 241 11.83 5.59 -17.93
C LYS A 241 10.43 6.12 -18.20
N GLN A 242 9.46 5.26 -18.50
CA GLN A 242 8.08 5.67 -18.73
C GLN A 242 7.43 6.13 -17.43
N LEU A 243 7.55 5.35 -16.34
CA LEU A 243 7.01 5.72 -15.04
C LEU A 243 7.58 7.04 -14.51
N ALA A 244 8.87 7.32 -14.74
CA ALA A 244 9.52 8.57 -14.31
C ALA A 244 8.94 9.84 -14.96
N LYS A 245 8.17 9.72 -16.04
CA LYS A 245 7.50 10.86 -16.70
C LYS A 245 6.21 11.28 -15.99
N HIS A 246 5.68 10.45 -15.10
CA HIS A 246 4.41 10.67 -14.44
C HIS A 246 4.61 11.18 -13.00
N PRO A 247 3.71 12.04 -12.50
CA PRO A 247 3.70 12.37 -11.08
C PRO A 247 3.35 11.15 -10.24
N TYR A 248 3.70 11.19 -8.96
CA TYR A 248 3.48 10.05 -8.05
C TYR A 248 1.99 9.71 -7.89
N VAL A 249 1.16 10.73 -7.68
CA VAL A 249 -0.30 10.63 -7.81
C VAL A 249 -0.65 11.21 -9.16
N ASN A 250 -1.13 10.38 -10.08
CA ASN A 250 -1.50 10.79 -11.43
C ASN A 250 -2.90 10.27 -11.75
N TYR A 251 -3.86 11.18 -11.92
CA TYR A 251 -5.22 10.84 -12.32
C TYR A 251 -5.73 11.84 -13.35
N THR A 252 -6.63 11.36 -14.20
CA THR A 252 -7.33 12.14 -15.22
C THR A 252 -8.82 11.90 -15.10
N HIS A 253 -9.61 12.93 -15.39
CA HIS A 253 -11.06 12.76 -15.48
C HIS A 253 -11.39 12.05 -16.80
N GLU A 254 -11.98 10.86 -16.71
CA GLU A 254 -12.37 10.07 -17.86
C GLU A 254 -13.86 10.27 -18.18
N ALA A 255 -14.16 10.79 -19.37
CA ALA A 255 -15.51 11.13 -19.81
C ALA A 255 -16.20 10.00 -20.59
N TYR A 256 -16.05 8.74 -20.16
CA TYR A 256 -16.68 7.58 -20.84
C TYR A 256 -18.21 7.56 -20.73
N ALA A 257 -18.78 8.29 -19.77
CA ALA A 257 -20.22 8.38 -19.54
C ALA A 257 -20.74 9.81 -19.77
N ALA A 258 -22.03 9.92 -20.08
CA ALA A 258 -22.69 11.22 -20.16
C ALA A 258 -22.61 11.94 -18.81
N PRO A 259 -22.31 13.25 -18.78
CA PRO A 259 -22.25 14.00 -17.53
C PRO A 259 -23.57 13.88 -16.75
N THR A 260 -23.48 13.51 -15.48
CA THR A 260 -24.62 13.57 -14.56
C THR A 260 -24.66 14.92 -13.87
N PRO A 261 -25.85 15.42 -13.46
CA PRO A 261 -25.94 16.58 -12.61
C PRO A 261 -25.10 16.40 -11.33
N GLN A 262 -24.49 17.49 -10.85
CA GLN A 262 -23.78 17.47 -9.57
C GLN A 262 -24.75 17.14 -8.44
N GLN A 263 -24.40 16.16 -7.61
CA GLN A 263 -25.18 15.80 -6.44
C GLN A 263 -24.59 16.52 -5.21
N PRO A 264 -25.39 17.30 -4.46
CA PRO A 264 -24.90 17.97 -3.27
C PRO A 264 -24.51 16.95 -2.19
N LEU A 265 -23.46 17.26 -1.42
CA LEU A 265 -23.06 16.44 -0.29
C LEU A 265 -24.11 16.55 0.84
N PRO A 266 -24.52 15.43 1.46
CA PRO A 266 -25.50 15.43 2.54
C PRO A 266 -24.96 16.10 3.81
N LYS A 267 -25.84 16.77 4.55
CA LYS A 267 -25.57 17.30 5.89
C LYS A 267 -26.27 16.43 6.93
N VAL A 268 -25.50 15.78 7.79
CA VAL A 268 -26.02 14.96 8.88
C VAL A 268 -25.91 15.74 10.19
N PRO A 269 -27.03 16.06 10.87
CA PRO A 269 -26.98 16.75 12.15
C PRO A 269 -26.14 15.98 13.18
N GLY A 270 -25.18 16.67 13.81
CA GLY A 270 -24.31 16.09 14.84
C GLY A 270 -23.04 15.42 14.32
N ASP A 271 -22.93 15.14 13.01
CA ASP A 271 -21.73 14.57 12.41
C ASP A 271 -21.05 15.57 11.48
N ARG A 272 -19.84 16.00 11.85
CA ARG A 272 -19.07 17.03 11.13
C ARG A 272 -18.10 16.45 10.11
N ARG A 273 -17.92 15.12 10.10
CA ARG A 273 -16.94 14.46 9.23
C ARG A 273 -17.26 14.70 7.74
N PRO A 274 -16.26 14.79 6.85
CA PRO A 274 -16.45 15.26 5.47
C PRO A 274 -17.37 14.38 4.61
N LEU A 275 -17.45 13.07 4.91
CA LEU A 275 -18.26 12.10 4.19
C LEU A 275 -19.50 11.64 4.97
N ALA A 276 -19.90 12.35 6.03
CA ALA A 276 -21.08 12.02 6.82
C ALA A 276 -22.33 11.91 5.92
N GLY A 277 -23.00 10.75 5.96
CA GLY A 277 -24.19 10.45 5.15
C GLY A 277 -23.91 9.95 3.72
N ILE A 278 -22.64 9.83 3.33
CA ILE A 278 -22.24 9.16 2.08
C ILE A 278 -22.23 7.65 2.31
N LYS A 279 -22.85 6.92 1.39
CA LYS A 279 -22.88 5.46 1.40
C LYS A 279 -21.95 4.93 0.33
N VAL A 280 -21.02 4.07 0.71
CA VAL A 280 -19.99 3.52 -0.18
C VAL A 280 -20.17 2.01 -0.28
N LEU A 281 -20.24 1.51 -1.50
CA LEU A 281 -20.17 0.08 -1.79
C LEU A 281 -18.73 -0.27 -2.20
N GLU A 282 -18.00 -0.93 -1.31
CA GLU A 282 -16.62 -1.35 -1.52
C GLU A 282 -16.63 -2.78 -2.10
N MET A 283 -16.04 -2.98 -3.28
CA MET A 283 -16.14 -4.23 -4.05
C MET A 283 -14.76 -4.81 -4.45
N VAL A 284 -13.69 -4.29 -3.87
CA VAL A 284 -12.32 -4.69 -4.14
C VAL A 284 -11.88 -5.72 -3.10
N ARG A 285 -10.99 -6.62 -3.50
CA ARG A 285 -10.43 -7.67 -2.63
C ARG A 285 -9.05 -7.27 -2.13
N ILE A 286 -8.57 -7.96 -1.10
CA ILE A 286 -7.18 -7.85 -0.62
C ILE A 286 -6.92 -6.52 0.08
N ILE A 287 -5.87 -5.79 -0.25
CA ILE A 287 -5.33 -4.74 0.64
C ILE A 287 -5.85 -3.36 0.23
N ALA A 288 -5.61 -2.94 -1.01
CA ALA A 288 -5.81 -1.54 -1.43
C ALA A 288 -7.26 -1.06 -1.28
N GLY A 289 -8.24 -1.87 -1.69
CA GLY A 289 -9.66 -1.55 -1.59
C GLY A 289 -10.15 -1.38 -0.16
N PRO A 290 -9.96 -2.40 0.69
CA PRO A 290 -10.31 -2.31 2.10
C PRO A 290 -9.62 -1.15 2.82
N THR A 291 -8.36 -0.83 2.49
CA THR A 291 -7.68 0.37 3.03
C THR A 291 -8.39 1.67 2.61
N ILE A 292 -8.86 1.78 1.36
CA ILE A 292 -9.66 2.92 0.92
C ILE A 292 -10.99 2.96 1.70
N GLY A 293 -11.68 1.83 1.82
CA GLY A 293 -12.94 1.72 2.57
C GLY A 293 -12.80 2.20 4.01
N VAL A 294 -11.76 1.77 4.73
CA VAL A 294 -11.47 2.23 6.10
C VAL A 294 -11.21 3.72 6.16
N THR A 295 -10.47 4.26 5.18
CA THR A 295 -10.18 5.70 5.11
C THR A 295 -11.46 6.51 4.91
N LEU A 296 -12.35 6.06 4.03
CA LEU A 296 -13.66 6.69 3.79
C LEU A 296 -14.57 6.61 5.03
N ALA A 297 -14.56 5.47 5.72
CA ALA A 297 -15.31 5.27 6.97
C ALA A 297 -14.80 6.18 8.10
N ALA A 298 -13.47 6.34 8.23
CA ALA A 298 -12.87 7.28 9.18
C ALA A 298 -13.29 8.74 8.88
N PHE A 299 -13.52 9.06 7.60
CA PHE A 299 -14.08 10.32 7.13
C PHE A 299 -15.61 10.43 7.23
N GLY A 300 -16.27 9.42 7.79
CA GLY A 300 -17.71 9.43 8.12
C GLY A 300 -18.64 8.78 7.11
N ALA A 301 -18.11 8.11 6.09
CA ALA A 301 -18.94 7.35 5.17
C ALA A 301 -19.46 6.05 5.81
N ASP A 302 -20.68 5.66 5.43
CA ASP A 302 -21.21 4.32 5.69
C ASP A 302 -20.67 3.37 4.61
N VAL A 303 -19.69 2.54 4.96
CA VAL A 303 -19.02 1.66 4.00
C VAL A 303 -19.52 0.22 4.16
N ILE A 304 -20.09 -0.33 3.09
CA ILE A 304 -20.44 -1.75 3.01
C ILE A 304 -19.46 -2.42 2.06
N ARG A 305 -18.69 -3.37 2.58
CA ARG A 305 -17.83 -4.24 1.77
C ARG A 305 -18.62 -5.44 1.26
N VAL A 306 -18.56 -5.66 -0.05
CA VAL A 306 -19.14 -6.82 -0.72
C VAL A 306 -18.03 -7.65 -1.33
N ASN A 307 -17.96 -8.92 -0.92
CA ASN A 307 -16.98 -9.86 -1.42
C ASN A 307 -17.65 -11.05 -2.14
N CYS A 308 -16.94 -11.63 -3.11
CA CYS A 308 -17.40 -12.82 -3.81
C CYS A 308 -17.09 -14.08 -2.99
N SER A 309 -18.14 -14.81 -2.62
CA SER A 309 -18.03 -16.03 -1.82
C SER A 309 -17.24 -17.18 -2.48
N LYS A 310 -16.96 -17.08 -3.79
CA LYS A 310 -16.24 -18.09 -4.59
C LYS A 310 -14.77 -17.76 -4.83
N LEU A 311 -14.30 -16.58 -4.43
CA LEU A 311 -12.95 -16.14 -4.69
C LEU A 311 -12.11 -16.14 -3.40
N PRO A 312 -10.80 -16.43 -3.48
CA PRO A 312 -9.93 -16.34 -2.31
C PRO A 312 -9.71 -14.88 -1.89
N ASP A 313 -9.47 -14.68 -0.60
CA ASP A 313 -9.16 -13.41 0.05
C ASP A 313 -8.24 -13.62 1.27
N LEU A 314 -7.67 -12.55 1.82
CA LEU A 314 -6.87 -12.60 3.05
C LEU A 314 -7.76 -12.33 4.25
N ASN A 315 -7.91 -13.32 5.13
CA ASN A 315 -8.82 -13.24 6.28
C ASN A 315 -8.44 -12.06 7.18
N VAL A 316 -7.14 -11.87 7.44
CA VAL A 316 -6.66 -10.77 8.31
C VAL A 316 -6.94 -9.39 7.69
N SER A 317 -6.90 -9.26 6.36
CA SER A 317 -7.27 -8.00 5.68
C SER A 317 -8.77 -7.70 5.77
N CYS A 318 -9.61 -8.68 6.13
CA CYS A 318 -11.01 -8.42 6.49
C CYS A 318 -11.12 -7.75 7.86
N LEU A 319 -10.19 -8.00 8.80
CA LEU A 319 -10.26 -7.48 10.17
C LEU A 319 -9.95 -5.98 10.24
N THR A 320 -8.98 -5.50 9.47
CA THR A 320 -8.68 -4.06 9.38
C THR A 320 -9.82 -3.23 8.79
N SER A 321 -10.79 -3.88 8.13
CA SER A 321 -11.99 -3.25 7.56
C SER A 321 -13.25 -3.35 8.44
N LEU A 322 -13.17 -3.95 9.62
CA LEU A 322 -14.29 -4.08 10.54
C LEU A 322 -14.24 -2.95 11.58
N ILE A 323 -14.73 -1.77 11.19
CA ILE A 323 -15.27 -0.82 12.18
C ILE A 323 -16.70 -1.30 12.45
N GLU A 324 -16.88 -1.96 13.59
CA GLU A 324 -18.15 -2.42 14.19
C GLU A 324 -19.05 -3.32 13.32
N GLN A 325 -18.96 -4.63 13.53
CA GLN A 325 -20.15 -5.49 13.43
C GLN A 325 -20.89 -5.41 14.77
N THR A 326 -21.92 -4.56 14.84
CA THR A 326 -22.98 -4.68 15.86
C THR A 326 -23.92 -5.83 15.53
#